data_AF-V2QAY2-F1
#
_entry.id   AF-V2QAY2-F1
#
_cell.length_a   1.000
_cell.length_b   1.000
_cell.length_c   1.000
_cell.angle_alpha   90.00
_cell.angle_beta   90.00
_cell.angle_gamma   90.00
#
_symmetry.space_group_name_H-M   'P 1'
#
loop_
_entity.id
_entity.type
_entity.pdbx_description
1 polymer ?
#
loop_
_entity_poly.entity_id
_entity_poly.type
_entity_poly.pdbx_seq_one_letter_code
_entity_poly.pdbx_strand_id
1 'polypeptide(L)'
;MKKILLLVLVITSLVIAGCSSKNKTVSAAQFNKCYKDAPSWVIMGGAEGGLSAVGSAQIGNAGLSFARTEALANGRDEIARMLQLKVSNMVKNFTQTTGIGDAQTVDKVSSNVSRQLANQTLTGSKAKQTWISSECNELFILVVADAPAMEEDIKAQITSSYRNEQALWQQIQAKNALKEMDEQIEKVMKTPNNQLDGY
;
A
#
# COMPACT_ATOMS: atom_id res chain seq x y z
N MET A 1 37.51 21.85 -58.07
CA MET A 1 36.12 21.85 -58.58
C MET A 1 35.34 20.95 -57.63
N LYS A 2 34.72 21.52 -56.58
CA LYS A 2 33.32 22.02 -56.55
C LYS A 2 32.33 20.91 -56.91
N LYS A 3 31.36 20.66 -56.01
CA LYS A 3 30.31 19.62 -56.02
C LYS A 3 30.85 18.33 -55.40
N ILE A 4 30.60 17.95 -54.15
CA ILE A 4 29.31 17.80 -53.49
C ILE A 4 29.57 17.95 -51.99
N LEU A 5 29.25 19.14 -51.50
CA LEU A 5 29.19 19.50 -50.09
C LEU A 5 27.70 19.40 -49.75
N LEU A 6 27.20 18.18 -49.45
CA LEU A 6 25.81 17.90 -49.04
C LEU A 6 25.66 16.42 -48.66
N LEU A 7 26.42 15.99 -47.65
CA LEU A 7 26.28 14.66 -47.02
C LEU A 7 26.15 14.81 -45.50
N VAL A 8 25.41 15.85 -45.09
CA VAL A 8 25.02 16.16 -43.71
C VAL A 8 23.51 16.34 -43.71
N LEU A 9 22.74 15.26 -43.83
CA LEU A 9 21.33 15.25 -43.41
C LEU A 9 20.76 13.82 -43.31
N VAL A 10 21.39 12.96 -42.51
CA VAL A 10 20.71 11.75 -42.00
C VAL A 10 20.80 11.80 -40.49
N ILE A 11 20.01 12.70 -39.91
CA ILE A 11 19.72 12.71 -38.47
C ILE A 11 18.34 12.09 -38.32
N THR A 12 18.35 10.78 -38.11
CA THR A 12 17.71 10.12 -36.97
C THR A 12 16.41 10.78 -36.48
N SER A 13 15.33 10.61 -37.23
CA SER A 13 13.98 10.71 -36.67
C SER A 13 13.68 9.41 -35.90
N LEU A 14 14.27 9.30 -34.72
CA LEU A 14 13.86 8.33 -33.72
C LEU A 14 12.45 8.72 -33.29
N VAL A 15 11.47 7.88 -33.62
CA VAL A 15 10.10 8.01 -33.18
C VAL A 15 10.10 7.84 -31.67
N ILE A 16 10.13 8.96 -30.95
CA ILE A 16 9.78 8.99 -29.52
C ILE A 16 8.27 8.81 -29.49
N ALA A 17 7.82 7.56 -29.57
CA ALA A 17 6.52 7.17 -29.04
C ALA A 17 6.62 7.29 -27.51
N GLY A 18 6.57 8.53 -27.04
CA GLY A 18 6.39 8.83 -25.64
C GLY A 18 5.05 8.22 -25.25
N CYS A 19 5.12 7.13 -24.49
CA CYS A 19 3.97 6.57 -23.81
C CYS A 19 3.53 7.60 -22.77
N SER A 20 2.80 8.62 -23.22
CA SER A 20 2.07 9.54 -22.38
C SER A 20 1.05 8.67 -21.66
N SER A 21 1.33 8.31 -20.42
CA SER A 21 0.36 7.79 -19.48
C SER A 21 -0.79 8.77 -19.44
N LYS A 22 -1.85 8.49 -20.21
CA LYS A 22 -3.13 9.15 -20.07
C LYS A 22 -3.63 8.75 -18.70
N ASN A 23 -3.34 9.58 -17.69
CA ASN A 23 -4.07 9.57 -16.44
C ASN A 23 -5.54 9.78 -16.82
N LYS A 24 -6.29 8.69 -16.90
CA LYS A 24 -7.73 8.73 -17.15
C LYS A 24 -8.37 9.33 -15.90
N THR A 25 -8.46 10.65 -15.86
CA THR A 25 -9.31 11.35 -14.90
C THR A 25 -10.75 10.93 -15.19
N VAL A 26 -11.41 10.31 -14.23
CA VAL A 26 -12.83 9.96 -14.31
C VAL A 26 -13.61 11.26 -14.51
N SER A 27 -14.39 11.37 -15.58
CA SER A 27 -15.21 12.56 -15.79
C SER A 27 -16.31 12.66 -14.73
N ALA A 28 -16.72 13.87 -14.36
CA ALA A 28 -17.83 14.08 -13.43
C ALA A 28 -19.12 13.37 -13.90
N ALA A 29 -19.36 13.29 -15.21
CA ALA A 29 -20.48 12.55 -15.79
C ALA A 29 -20.37 11.03 -15.56
N GLN A 30 -19.16 10.46 -15.71
CA GLN A 30 -18.92 9.04 -15.44
C GLN A 30 -19.01 8.72 -13.95
N PHE A 31 -18.51 9.61 -13.09
CA PHE A 31 -18.65 9.48 -11.64
C PHE A 31 -20.12 9.45 -11.22
N ASN A 32 -20.90 10.43 -11.69
CA ASN A 32 -22.34 10.54 -11.42
C ASN A 32 -23.16 9.38 -11.99
N LYS A 33 -22.63 8.64 -12.97
CA LYS A 33 -23.28 7.44 -13.50
C LYS A 33 -22.92 6.19 -12.69
N CYS A 34 -21.64 5.95 -12.45
CA CYS A 34 -21.19 4.73 -11.79
C CYS A 34 -21.40 4.75 -10.26
N TYR A 35 -21.42 5.92 -9.61
CA TYR A 35 -21.31 6.03 -8.15
C TYR A 35 -22.40 6.88 -7.50
N LYS A 36 -23.49 7.20 -8.23
CA LYS A 36 -24.56 8.10 -7.75
C LYS A 36 -25.10 7.74 -6.36
N ASP A 37 -25.31 6.45 -6.12
CA ASP A 37 -25.88 5.90 -4.89
C ASP A 37 -24.86 5.05 -4.12
N ALA A 38 -23.57 5.31 -4.35
CA ALA A 38 -22.49 4.58 -3.70
C ALA A 38 -22.45 4.96 -2.21
N PRO A 39 -22.37 3.97 -1.30
CA PRO A 39 -22.11 4.22 0.11
C PRO A 39 -20.82 5.03 0.31
N SER A 40 -20.76 5.83 1.37
CA SER A 40 -19.58 6.65 1.68
C SER A 40 -18.28 5.84 1.73
N TRP A 41 -18.31 4.61 2.24
CA TRP A 41 -17.13 3.75 2.30
C TRP A 41 -16.59 3.37 0.92
N VAL A 42 -17.43 3.33 -0.13
CA VAL A 42 -16.99 3.12 -1.52
C VAL A 42 -16.26 4.36 -2.02
N ILE A 43 -16.78 5.55 -1.74
CA ILE A 43 -16.22 6.83 -2.19
C ILE A 43 -14.92 7.17 -1.44
N MET A 44 -14.89 6.92 -0.13
CA MET A 44 -13.74 7.21 0.73
C MET A 44 -12.66 6.12 0.68
N GLY A 45 -12.94 4.97 0.05
CA GLY A 45 -11.99 3.86 -0.06
C GLY A 45 -11.79 3.04 1.21
N GLY A 46 -12.64 3.22 2.23
CA GLY A 46 -12.56 2.50 3.50
C GLY A 46 -13.63 2.96 4.50
N ALA A 47 -13.65 2.35 5.67
CA ALA A 47 -14.47 2.78 6.80
C ALA A 47 -13.66 3.62 7.78
N GLU A 48 -14.34 4.53 8.48
CA GLU A 48 -13.73 5.32 9.55
C GLU A 48 -13.28 4.43 10.73
N GLY A 49 -12.16 4.81 11.36
CA GLY A 49 -11.78 4.29 12.67
C GLY A 49 -11.18 2.88 12.70
N GLY A 50 -10.63 2.36 11.61
CA GLY A 50 -9.94 1.06 11.65
C GLY A 50 -9.13 0.75 10.39
N LEU A 51 -8.38 -0.35 10.44
CA LEU A 51 -7.63 -0.85 9.28
C LEU A 51 -8.61 -1.50 8.29
N SER A 52 -9.04 -0.72 7.32
CA SER A 52 -9.99 -1.16 6.31
C SER A 52 -9.68 -0.55 4.95
N ALA A 53 -10.05 -1.27 3.91
CA ALA A 53 -9.91 -0.82 2.53
C ALA A 53 -11.07 -1.33 1.68
N VAL A 54 -11.29 -0.69 0.55
CA VAL A 54 -12.20 -1.17 -0.49
C VAL A 54 -11.41 -1.86 -1.58
N GLY A 55 -11.80 -3.10 -1.88
CA GLY A 55 -11.41 -3.74 -3.13
C GLY A 55 -12.57 -3.77 -4.10
N SER A 56 -12.27 -3.62 -5.39
CA SER A 56 -13.28 -3.70 -6.44
C SER A 56 -12.83 -4.61 -7.58
N ALA A 57 -13.82 -5.13 -8.33
CA ALA A 57 -13.59 -5.93 -9.52
C ALA A 57 -14.79 -5.85 -10.47
N GLN A 58 -14.53 -5.85 -11.78
CA GLN A 58 -15.58 -5.92 -12.78
C GLN A 58 -16.25 -7.29 -12.80
N ILE A 59 -17.57 -7.31 -12.94
CA ILE A 59 -18.35 -8.54 -13.09
C ILE A 59 -18.29 -8.96 -14.56
N GLY A 60 -17.22 -9.65 -14.94
CA GLY A 60 -17.05 -10.17 -16.29
C GLY A 60 -17.84 -11.46 -16.56
N ASN A 61 -17.51 -12.11 -17.68
CA ASN A 61 -18.12 -13.38 -18.10
C ASN A 61 -17.91 -14.53 -17.09
N ALA A 62 -16.87 -14.44 -16.26
CA ALA A 62 -16.60 -15.39 -15.17
C ALA A 62 -17.60 -15.28 -14.00
N GLY A 63 -18.47 -14.27 -14.02
CA GLY A 63 -19.60 -14.11 -13.11
C GLY A 63 -19.22 -13.51 -11.76
N LEU A 64 -20.25 -13.33 -10.93
CA LEU A 64 -20.16 -12.62 -9.65
C LEU A 64 -19.21 -13.27 -8.65
N SER A 65 -19.11 -14.61 -8.64
CA SER A 65 -18.23 -15.33 -7.70
C SER A 65 -16.75 -15.02 -7.94
N PHE A 66 -16.35 -14.96 -9.22
CA PHE A 66 -15.00 -14.59 -9.60
C PHE A 66 -14.69 -13.15 -9.23
N ALA A 67 -15.57 -12.22 -9.60
CA ALA A 67 -15.45 -10.81 -9.22
C ALA A 67 -15.38 -10.63 -7.70
N ARG A 68 -16.12 -11.42 -6.92
CA ARG A 68 -16.06 -11.39 -5.45
C ARG A 68 -14.69 -11.78 -4.93
N THR A 69 -14.09 -12.82 -5.51
CA THR A 69 -12.76 -13.30 -5.11
C THR A 69 -11.71 -12.26 -5.44
N GLU A 70 -11.78 -11.66 -6.63
CA GLU A 70 -10.87 -10.61 -7.09
C GLU A 70 -11.01 -9.34 -6.24
N ALA A 71 -12.23 -8.84 -6.01
CA ALA A 71 -12.47 -7.67 -5.16
C ALA A 71 -11.99 -7.91 -3.71
N LEU A 72 -12.15 -9.12 -3.17
CA LEU A 72 -11.59 -9.46 -1.86
C LEU A 72 -10.06 -9.43 -1.84
N ALA A 73 -9.42 -9.97 -2.87
CA ALA A 73 -7.96 -9.93 -3.00
C ALA A 73 -7.47 -8.48 -3.08
N ASN A 74 -8.07 -7.66 -3.94
CA ASN A 74 -7.71 -6.25 -4.12
C ASN A 74 -7.84 -5.45 -2.81
N GLY A 75 -8.89 -5.69 -2.02
CA GLY A 75 -9.06 -5.02 -0.73
C GLY A 75 -8.03 -5.46 0.32
N ARG A 76 -7.61 -6.73 0.29
CA ARG A 76 -6.54 -7.25 1.15
C ARG A 76 -5.17 -6.70 0.76
N ASP A 77 -4.90 -6.61 -0.54
CA ASP A 77 -3.66 -6.04 -1.05
C ASP A 77 -3.52 -4.58 -0.63
N GLU A 78 -4.61 -3.81 -0.65
CA GLU A 78 -4.60 -2.42 -0.20
C GLU A 78 -4.35 -2.30 1.32
N ILE A 79 -4.92 -3.18 2.14
CA ILE A 79 -4.60 -3.25 3.57
C ILE A 79 -3.12 -3.56 3.78
N ALA A 80 -2.58 -4.55 3.06
CA ALA A 80 -1.17 -4.92 3.16
C ALA A 80 -0.24 -3.76 2.76
N ARG A 81 -0.59 -3.03 1.69
CA ARG A 81 0.13 -1.83 1.24
C ARG A 81 0.13 -0.73 2.30
N MET A 82 -1.02 -0.45 2.92
CA MET A 82 -1.13 0.52 4.01
C MET A 82 -0.26 0.13 5.21
N LEU A 83 -0.27 -1.15 5.61
CA LEU A 83 0.59 -1.66 6.69
C LEU A 83 2.08 -1.54 6.33
N GLN A 84 2.45 -1.85 5.09
CA GLN A 84 3.83 -1.70 4.62
C GLN A 84 4.32 -0.25 4.70
N LEU A 85 3.50 0.72 4.27
CA LEU A 85 3.83 2.14 4.40
C LEU A 85 3.98 2.57 5.86
N LYS A 86 3.06 2.13 6.72
CA LYS A 86 3.09 2.34 8.16
C LYS A 86 4.39 1.83 8.78
N VAL A 87 4.78 0.59 8.48
CA VAL A 87 6.02 -0.02 8.97
C VAL A 87 7.25 0.68 8.43
N SER A 88 7.28 1.01 7.13
CA SER A 88 8.42 1.71 6.53
C SER A 88 8.65 3.07 7.17
N ASN A 89 7.58 3.84 7.38
CA ASN A 89 7.65 5.13 8.07
C ASN A 89 8.08 4.99 9.53
N MET A 90 7.61 3.95 10.22
CA MET A 90 8.03 3.65 11.59
C MET A 90 9.53 3.39 11.70
N VAL A 91 10.05 2.49 10.86
CA VAL A 91 11.47 2.09 10.84
C VAL A 91 12.34 3.30 10.49
N LYS A 92 11.90 4.11 9.53
CA LYS A 92 12.55 5.38 9.19
C LYS A 92 12.60 6.34 10.38
N ASN A 93 11.47 6.57 11.06
CA ASN A 93 11.41 7.44 12.24
C ASN A 93 12.32 6.93 13.37
N PHE A 94 12.29 5.62 13.64
CA PHE A 94 13.16 5.01 14.63
C PHE A 94 14.65 5.24 14.31
N THR A 95 15.06 5.01 13.07
CA THR A 95 16.44 5.27 12.61
C THR A 95 16.81 6.74 12.73
N GLN A 96 15.90 7.67 12.38
CA GLN A 96 16.13 9.11 12.50
C GLN A 96 16.28 9.57 13.95
N THR A 97 15.45 9.06 14.87
CA THR A 97 15.49 9.45 16.29
C THR A 97 16.71 8.87 17.01
N THR A 98 17.05 7.61 16.75
CA THR A 98 18.08 6.90 17.52
C THR A 98 19.45 6.92 16.86
N GLY A 99 19.52 7.26 15.57
CA GLY A 99 20.71 7.12 14.74
C GLY A 99 21.19 5.67 14.61
N ILE A 100 20.28 4.69 14.71
CA ILE A 100 20.56 3.26 14.60
C ILE A 100 20.12 2.77 13.22
N GLY A 101 21.04 2.15 12.50
CA GLY A 101 20.84 1.70 11.12
C GLY A 101 20.97 2.81 10.07
N ASP A 102 20.72 2.43 8.83
CA ASP A 102 20.81 3.27 7.63
C ASP A 102 19.65 2.99 6.65
N ALA A 103 19.66 3.58 5.46
CA ALA A 103 18.63 3.35 4.46
C ALA A 103 18.51 1.87 4.06
N GLN A 104 19.63 1.16 3.93
CA GLN A 104 19.63 -0.27 3.62
C GLN A 104 18.97 -1.10 4.74
N THR A 105 19.17 -0.69 5.99
CA THR A 105 18.50 -1.26 7.16
C THR A 105 16.99 -1.05 7.09
N VAL A 106 16.56 0.17 6.76
CA VAL A 106 15.14 0.50 6.60
C VAL A 106 14.50 -0.42 5.57
N ASP A 107 15.13 -0.59 4.41
CA ASP A 107 14.62 -1.43 3.33
C ASP A 107 14.55 -2.91 3.74
N LYS A 108 15.58 -3.42 4.41
CA LYS A 108 15.66 -4.83 4.82
C LYS A 108 14.61 -5.18 5.87
N VAL A 109 14.50 -4.38 6.93
CA VAL A 109 13.49 -4.57 7.98
C VAL A 109 12.09 -4.43 7.40
N SER A 110 11.84 -3.37 6.62
CA SER A 110 10.54 -3.13 6.00
C SER A 110 10.16 -4.27 5.05
N SER A 111 11.07 -4.77 4.23
CA SER A 111 10.82 -5.87 3.28
C SER A 111 10.50 -7.19 3.99
N ASN A 112 11.24 -7.53 5.05
CA ASN A 112 10.98 -8.74 5.84
C ASN A 112 9.60 -8.69 6.50
N VAL A 113 9.25 -7.56 7.11
CA VAL A 113 7.93 -7.38 7.75
C VAL A 113 6.82 -7.37 6.70
N SER A 114 7.02 -6.72 5.55
CA SER A 114 6.03 -6.65 4.46
C SER A 114 5.63 -8.04 3.94
N ARG A 115 6.59 -8.95 3.80
CA ARG A 115 6.30 -10.32 3.36
C ARG A 115 5.41 -11.07 4.35
N GLN A 116 5.61 -10.84 5.64
CA GLN A 116 4.80 -11.45 6.69
C GLN A 116 3.43 -10.78 6.82
N LEU A 117 3.37 -9.46 6.62
CA LEU A 117 2.14 -8.69 6.59
C LEU A 117 1.17 -9.15 5.50
N ALA A 118 1.68 -9.50 4.32
CA ALA A 118 0.86 -10.05 3.25
C ALA A 118 0.12 -11.32 3.71
N ASN A 119 0.82 -12.25 4.37
CA ASN A 119 0.22 -13.46 4.91
C ASN A 119 -0.79 -13.18 6.03
N GLN A 120 -0.44 -12.28 6.95
CA GLN A 120 -1.32 -11.95 8.09
C GLN A 120 -2.57 -11.20 7.66
N THR A 121 -2.49 -10.39 6.61
CA THR A 121 -3.66 -9.71 6.05
C THR A 121 -4.65 -10.70 5.44
N LEU A 122 -4.17 -11.81 4.87
CA LEU A 122 -5.05 -12.85 4.32
C LEU A 122 -5.88 -13.55 5.41
N THR A 123 -5.29 -13.83 6.57
CA THR A 123 -5.93 -14.55 7.69
C THR A 123 -6.68 -13.63 8.64
N GLY A 124 -6.17 -12.41 8.86
CA GLY A 124 -6.70 -11.42 9.80
C GLY A 124 -7.75 -10.47 9.22
N SER A 125 -8.22 -10.67 7.99
CA SER A 125 -9.21 -9.79 7.35
C SER A 125 -10.46 -10.52 6.86
N LYS A 126 -11.58 -9.78 6.88
CA LYS A 126 -12.89 -10.27 6.44
C LYS A 126 -13.65 -9.24 5.62
N ALA A 127 -14.52 -9.75 4.75
CA ALA A 127 -15.53 -8.94 4.08
C ALA A 127 -16.52 -8.40 5.12
N LYS A 128 -16.74 -7.09 5.15
CA LYS A 128 -17.72 -6.45 6.04
C LYS A 128 -18.98 -6.04 5.28
N GLN A 129 -18.81 -5.40 4.13
CA GLN A 129 -19.92 -4.89 3.31
C GLN A 129 -19.64 -5.11 1.83
N THR A 130 -20.71 -5.11 1.04
CA THR A 130 -20.66 -5.29 -0.41
C THR A 130 -21.62 -4.31 -1.07
N TRP A 131 -21.21 -3.76 -2.21
CA TRP A 131 -22.04 -2.91 -3.04
C TRP A 131 -21.74 -3.19 -4.52
N ILE A 132 -22.75 -3.13 -5.37
CA ILE A 132 -22.60 -3.35 -6.82
C ILE A 132 -23.04 -2.08 -7.53
N SER A 133 -22.16 -1.53 -8.35
CA SER A 133 -22.54 -0.52 -9.34
C SER A 133 -23.18 -1.23 -10.53
N SER A 134 -24.51 -1.22 -10.64
CA SER A 134 -25.22 -1.84 -11.77
C SER A 134 -24.90 -1.15 -13.10
N GLU A 135 -24.72 0.17 -13.08
CA GLU A 135 -24.42 0.97 -14.27
C GLU A 135 -23.03 0.68 -14.87
N CYS A 136 -22.08 0.30 -14.01
CA CYS A 136 -20.68 0.04 -14.40
C CYS A 136 -20.28 -1.43 -14.22
N ASN A 137 -21.25 -2.26 -13.83
CA ASN A 137 -21.13 -3.69 -13.65
C ASN A 137 -19.88 -4.07 -12.82
N GLU A 138 -19.71 -3.37 -11.70
CA GLU A 138 -18.53 -3.48 -10.83
C GLU A 138 -18.95 -3.77 -9.40
N LEU A 139 -18.26 -4.72 -8.77
CA LEU A 139 -18.47 -5.15 -7.40
C LEU A 139 -17.43 -4.48 -6.50
N PHE A 140 -17.89 -3.90 -5.39
CA PHE A 140 -17.07 -3.29 -4.35
C PHE A 140 -17.27 -4.05 -3.04
N ILE A 141 -16.17 -4.30 -2.33
CA ILE A 141 -16.18 -4.98 -1.05
C ILE A 141 -15.37 -4.17 -0.04
N LEU A 142 -16.01 -3.83 1.07
CA LEU A 142 -15.32 -3.30 2.24
C LEU A 142 -14.65 -4.45 2.96
N VAL A 143 -13.32 -4.45 2.99
CA VAL A 143 -12.50 -5.39 3.75
C VAL A 143 -12.06 -4.71 5.04
N VAL A 144 -12.20 -5.41 6.16
CA VAL A 144 -11.73 -4.94 7.46
C VAL A 144 -10.75 -5.94 8.04
N ALA A 145 -9.62 -5.45 8.54
CA ALA A 145 -8.66 -6.22 9.30
C ALA A 145 -8.96 -6.13 10.80
N ASP A 146 -8.69 -7.23 11.50
CA ASP A 146 -8.72 -7.30 12.96
C ASP A 146 -7.41 -6.71 13.51
N ALA A 147 -7.35 -5.39 13.60
CA ALA A 147 -6.14 -4.67 14.00
C ALA A 147 -5.59 -5.11 15.37
N PRO A 148 -6.40 -5.35 16.42
CA PRO A 148 -5.91 -5.91 17.68
C PRO A 148 -5.25 -7.28 17.54
N ALA A 149 -5.82 -8.17 16.72
CA ALA A 149 -5.25 -9.50 16.50
C ALA A 149 -3.92 -9.44 15.72
N MET A 150 -3.70 -8.41 14.91
CA MET A 150 -2.49 -8.25 14.10
C MET A 150 -1.36 -7.50 14.81
N GLU A 151 -1.64 -6.76 15.89
CA GLU A 151 -0.67 -5.88 16.56
C GLU A 151 0.51 -6.66 17.16
N GLU A 152 0.22 -7.72 17.91
CA GLU A 152 1.26 -8.55 18.53
C GLU A 152 2.14 -9.24 17.48
N ASP A 153 1.51 -9.76 16.41
CA ASP A 153 2.22 -10.38 15.30
C ASP A 153 3.12 -9.38 14.57
N ILE A 154 2.63 -8.17 14.29
CA ILE A 154 3.41 -7.12 13.63
C ILE A 154 4.60 -6.72 14.50
N LYS A 155 4.37 -6.50 15.81
CA LYS A 155 5.43 -6.18 16.77
C LYS A 155 6.49 -7.29 16.83
N ALA A 156 6.05 -8.54 16.86
CA ALA A 156 6.95 -9.69 16.87
C ALA A 156 7.79 -9.77 15.59
N GLN A 157 7.20 -9.52 14.42
CA GLN A 157 7.93 -9.55 13.15
C GLN A 157 8.93 -8.41 13.00
N ILE A 158 8.60 -7.21 13.46
CA ILE A 158 9.54 -6.08 13.49
C ILE A 158 10.71 -6.41 14.40
N THR A 159 10.42 -6.84 15.65
CA THR A 159 11.45 -7.19 16.63
C THR A 159 12.35 -8.32 16.12
N SER A 160 11.76 -9.35 15.52
CA SER A 160 12.48 -10.47 14.89
C SER A 160 13.38 -9.98 13.75
N SER A 161 12.88 -9.08 12.91
CA SER A 161 13.67 -8.49 11.81
C SER A 161 14.90 -7.75 12.32
N TYR A 162 14.79 -6.98 13.42
CA TYR A 162 15.94 -6.34 14.06
C TYR A 162 16.89 -7.35 14.72
N ARG A 163 16.37 -8.38 15.40
CA ARG A 163 17.19 -9.42 16.06
C ARG A 163 18.02 -10.24 15.07
N ASN A 164 17.49 -10.49 13.89
CA ASN A 164 18.19 -11.20 12.82
C ASN A 164 19.38 -10.37 12.28
N GLU A 165 19.36 -9.05 12.46
CA GLU A 165 20.49 -8.16 12.20
C GLU A 165 21.35 -7.98 13.47
N GLN A 166 22.20 -8.94 13.80
CA GLN A 166 22.93 -8.98 15.08
C GLN A 166 23.66 -7.68 15.44
N ALA A 167 24.32 -7.02 14.48
CA ALA A 167 25.01 -5.75 14.70
C ALA A 167 24.05 -4.62 15.08
N LEU A 168 22.87 -4.59 14.45
CA LEU A 168 21.82 -3.60 14.71
C LEU A 168 21.20 -3.85 16.08
N TRP A 169 20.92 -5.11 16.41
CA TRP A 169 20.40 -5.50 17.72
C TRP A 169 21.34 -5.10 18.87
N GLN A 170 22.65 -5.29 18.68
CA GLN A 170 23.65 -4.82 19.65
C GLN A 170 23.64 -3.30 19.82
N GLN A 171 23.48 -2.53 18.74
CA GLN A 171 23.35 -1.08 18.82
C GLN A 171 22.08 -0.64 19.57
N ILE A 172 20.95 -1.33 19.35
CA ILE A 172 19.70 -1.08 20.06
C ILE A 172 19.88 -1.29 21.57
N GLN A 173 20.53 -2.38 21.96
CA GLN A 173 20.83 -2.68 23.36
C GLN A 173 21.80 -1.64 23.96
N ALA A 174 22.89 -1.34 23.26
CA ALA A 174 23.91 -0.40 23.73
C ALA A 174 23.36 1.03 23.91
N LYS A 175 22.41 1.44 23.07
CA LYS A 175 21.74 2.75 23.16
C LYS A 175 20.47 2.75 24.02
N ASN A 176 20.11 1.63 24.66
CA ASN A 176 18.86 1.48 25.42
C ASN A 176 17.60 1.89 24.61
N ALA A 177 17.60 1.64 23.29
CA ALA A 177 16.59 2.16 22.36
C ALA A 177 15.35 1.24 22.22
N LEU A 178 15.24 0.18 23.02
CA LEU A 178 14.10 -0.75 22.97
C LEU A 178 12.76 -0.06 23.28
N LYS A 179 12.78 0.86 24.24
CA LYS A 179 11.58 1.62 24.62
C LYS A 179 11.08 2.50 23.47
N GLU A 180 11.99 3.22 22.81
CA GLU A 180 11.66 4.04 21.64
C GLU A 180 11.09 3.19 20.50
N MET A 181 11.65 1.99 20.28
CA MET A 181 11.13 1.05 19.26
C MET A 181 9.69 0.64 19.59
N ASP A 182 9.42 0.25 20.83
CA ASP A 182 8.07 -0.13 21.28
C ASP A 182 7.07 1.02 21.13
N GLU A 183 7.46 2.24 21.49
CA GLU A 183 6.62 3.44 21.37
C GLU A 183 6.28 3.76 19.91
N GLN A 184 7.23 3.63 18.99
CA GLN A 184 7.00 3.84 17.55
C GLN A 184 6.05 2.79 16.97
N ILE A 185 6.17 1.53 17.39
CA ILE A 185 5.27 0.44 16.97
C ILE A 185 3.84 0.75 17.41
N GLU A 186 3.63 1.08 18.69
CA GLU A 186 2.29 1.39 19.22
C GLU A 186 1.66 2.61 18.54
N LYS A 187 2.44 3.67 18.33
CA LYS A 187 1.97 4.90 17.69
C LYS A 187 1.41 4.62 16.30
N VAL A 188 2.11 3.81 15.51
CA VAL A 188 1.73 3.51 14.14
C VAL A 188 0.51 2.59 14.07
N MET A 189 0.38 1.64 15.00
CA MET A 189 -0.79 0.75 15.09
C MET A 189 -2.06 1.49 15.52
N LYS A 190 -1.93 2.51 16.38
CA LYS A 190 -3.05 3.33 16.88
C LYS A 190 -3.44 4.49 15.97
N THR A 191 -2.60 4.86 14.98
CA THR A 191 -2.88 5.99 14.07
C THR A 191 -3.93 5.61 13.02
N PRO A 192 -5.06 6.34 12.93
CA PRO A 192 -6.10 6.13 11.90
C PRO A 192 -5.56 6.28 10.47
N ASN A 193 -6.15 5.55 9.52
CA ASN A 193 -5.68 5.50 8.13
C ASN A 193 -5.79 6.84 7.37
N ASN A 194 -6.65 7.76 7.80
CA ASN A 194 -6.89 9.06 7.14
C ASN A 194 -5.87 10.15 7.49
N GLN A 195 -4.78 9.83 8.20
CA GLN A 195 -3.74 10.80 8.58
C GLN A 195 -2.39 10.57 7.88
N LEU A 196 -2.34 9.71 6.85
CA LEU A 196 -1.11 9.37 6.14
C LEU A 196 -0.79 10.30 4.95
N ASP A 197 -1.71 11.18 4.55
CA ASP A 197 -1.55 12.10 3.40
C ASP A 197 -0.82 13.41 3.74
N GLY A 198 -0.16 13.47 4.90
CA GLY A 198 0.47 14.67 5.44
C GLY A 198 1.98 14.55 5.67
N TYR A 199 2.71 13.93 4.75
CA TYR A 199 4.18 14.05 4.64
C TYR A 199 4.63 14.02 3.18
#